data_AF-A0AAN5DCU8-F1
#
_entry.id   AF-A0AAN5DCU8-F1
#
_cell.length_a   1.000
_cell.length_b   1.000
_cell.length_c   1.000
_cell.angle_alpha   90.00
_cell.angle_beta   90.00
_cell.angle_gamma   90.00
#
_symmetry.space_group_name_H-M   'P 1'
#
loop_
_entity.id
_entity.type
_entity.pdbx_description
1 polymer ?
#
loop_
_entity_poly.entity_id
_entity_poly.type
_entity_poly.pdbx_seq_one_letter_code
_entity_poly.pdbx_strand_id
1 'polypeptide(L)'
;MADAAAPPLAANVDTARTPARAADPVALSNQYKGEFTAYGEGLRLRSSQVQELVQQQIASTASQVESLKSTIQDVVQDKSDVQTPPSAVLPTFLWTTVLTLGASIGFFVGANILGGLVHLFFGGFFISLAALVALPLYAYYTIKAKQAVAGSDAELRMFLLAYALGSGVLLGAGFNSTYFYSEPLAFLTPLVVSLVFAYGAPALGSARPSLLGASVGGALGLTLVAGLLTGALSVSYVILSLLYAGAACLTLMTIFKFVKSDSESTHLYMLGYVVAYFYIKALAFFVMGSYEPYGAEEQPAEPRK
;
A
#
# COMPACT_ATOMS: atom_id res chain seq x y z
N MET A 1 23.52 -32.97 72.77
CA MET A 1 22.46 -32.64 73.73
C MET A 1 21.44 -31.82 72.96
N ALA A 2 20.46 -32.47 72.33
CA ALA A 2 19.18 -32.91 72.94
C ALA A 2 18.30 -31.69 73.24
N ASP A 3 17.02 -31.62 72.90
CA ASP A 3 16.10 -32.46 72.14
C ASP A 3 14.80 -31.63 71.96
N ALA A 4 14.02 -31.98 70.95
CA ALA A 4 12.56 -31.88 70.80
C ALA A 4 11.75 -30.70 71.39
N ALA A 5 10.92 -30.08 70.54
CA ALA A 5 9.53 -30.51 70.39
C ALA A 5 8.78 -29.74 69.27
N ALA A 6 8.10 -30.50 68.40
CA ALA A 6 6.95 -30.10 67.58
C ALA A 6 5.74 -30.99 68.02
N PRO A 7 4.52 -30.95 67.44
CA PRO A 7 3.77 -30.00 66.59
C PRO A 7 2.33 -29.72 67.20
N PRO A 8 1.23 -29.30 66.51
CA PRO A 8 0.56 -30.03 65.41
C PRO A 8 -0.12 -29.20 64.28
N LEU A 9 -0.54 -29.93 63.23
CA LEU A 9 -1.34 -29.53 62.06
C LEU A 9 -2.80 -29.13 62.36
N ALA A 10 -3.36 -28.24 61.53
CA ALA A 10 -4.73 -28.23 60.94
C ALA A 10 -4.92 -26.87 60.21
N ALA A 11 -5.62 -26.66 59.08
CA ALA A 11 -6.43 -27.47 58.19
C ALA A 11 -6.61 -26.69 56.85
N ASN A 12 -6.98 -27.41 55.79
CA ASN A 12 -7.44 -26.91 54.48
C ASN A 12 -8.54 -25.83 54.58
N VAL A 13 -8.46 -24.78 53.74
CA VAL A 13 -9.64 -24.03 53.26
C VAL A 13 -9.44 -23.62 51.79
N ASP A 14 -10.29 -24.21 50.94
CA ASP A 14 -10.85 -23.78 49.66
C ASP A 14 -10.00 -23.04 48.60
N THR A 15 -9.67 -23.80 47.55
CA THR A 15 -9.60 -23.30 46.18
C THR A 15 -11.01 -22.98 45.68
N ALA A 16 -11.54 -21.83 46.08
CA ALA A 16 -12.75 -21.27 45.51
C ALA A 16 -12.50 -20.80 44.08
N ARG A 17 -13.20 -21.43 43.14
CA ARG A 17 -13.39 -21.00 41.75
C ARG A 17 -13.55 -19.48 41.66
N THR A 18 -12.72 -18.83 40.85
CA THR A 18 -12.99 -17.46 40.38
C THR A 18 -14.31 -17.47 39.60
N PRO A 19 -15.40 -16.83 40.08
CA PRO A 19 -16.55 -16.62 39.22
C PRO A 19 -16.14 -15.59 38.16
N ALA A 20 -16.45 -15.90 36.90
CA ALA A 20 -16.38 -14.94 35.80
C ALA A 20 -17.19 -13.70 36.21
N ARG A 21 -16.48 -12.64 36.62
CA ARG A 21 -17.08 -11.36 36.96
C ARG A 21 -17.63 -10.82 35.65
N ALA A 22 -18.97 -10.79 35.54
CA ALA A 22 -19.65 -10.10 34.46
C ALA A 22 -19.06 -8.68 34.40
N ALA A 23 -18.35 -8.40 33.32
CA ALA A 23 -17.61 -7.17 33.19
C ALA A 23 -18.64 -6.03 33.15
N ASP A 24 -18.57 -5.16 34.15
CA ASP A 24 -19.48 -4.02 34.28
C ASP A 24 -19.38 -3.17 33.00
N PRO A 25 -20.46 -3.07 32.21
CA PRO A 25 -20.43 -2.36 30.94
C PRO A 25 -20.12 -0.86 31.13
N VAL A 26 -20.38 -0.31 32.32
CA VAL A 26 -20.04 1.08 32.66
C VAL A 26 -18.54 1.20 32.93
N ALA A 27 -17.93 0.22 33.59
CA ALA A 27 -16.48 0.18 33.79
C ALA A 27 -15.71 0.00 32.48
N LEU A 28 -16.18 -0.89 31.59
CA LEU A 28 -15.64 -1.05 30.23
C LEU A 28 -15.80 0.21 29.39
N SER A 29 -16.97 0.86 29.44
CA SER A 29 -17.22 2.12 28.72
C SER A 29 -16.30 3.25 29.20
N ASN A 30 -16.10 3.38 30.52
CA ASN A 30 -15.19 4.36 31.09
C ASN A 30 -13.73 4.06 30.75
N GLN A 31 -13.34 2.78 30.69
CA GLN A 31 -12.01 2.36 30.25
C GLN A 31 -11.79 2.71 28.77
N TYR A 32 -12.72 2.37 27.88
CA TYR A 32 -12.63 2.73 26.46
C TYR A 32 -12.64 4.24 26.24
N LYS A 33 -13.45 4.99 27.00
CA LYS A 33 -13.47 6.46 26.93
C LYS A 33 -12.13 7.04 27.37
N GLY A 34 -11.51 6.48 28.40
CA GLY A 34 -10.15 6.84 28.82
C GLY A 34 -9.09 6.53 27.75
N GLU A 35 -9.15 5.33 27.15
CA GLU A 35 -8.25 4.92 26.08
C GLU A 35 -8.42 5.79 24.82
N PHE A 36 -9.63 6.09 24.39
CA PHE A 36 -9.91 6.99 23.26
C PHE A 36 -9.44 8.43 23.51
N THR A 37 -9.59 8.94 24.74
CA THR A 37 -9.13 10.29 25.09
C THR A 37 -7.60 10.34 25.11
N ALA A 38 -6.93 9.31 25.62
CA ALA A 38 -5.47 9.17 25.60
C ALA A 38 -4.92 9.03 24.16
N TYR A 39 -5.61 8.28 23.29
CA TYR A 39 -5.28 8.23 21.86
C TYR A 39 -5.50 9.57 21.16
N GLY A 40 -6.57 10.31 21.51
CA GLY A 40 -6.89 11.62 20.95
C GLY A 40 -5.91 12.72 21.36
N GLU A 41 -5.50 12.77 22.64
CA GLU A 41 -4.46 13.69 23.11
C GLU A 41 -3.08 13.33 22.54
N GLY A 42 -2.78 12.04 22.41
CA GLY A 42 -1.59 11.55 21.73
C GLY A 42 -1.53 11.92 20.24
N LEU A 43 -2.69 11.95 19.56
CA LEU A 43 -2.81 12.40 18.16
C LEU A 43 -2.59 13.93 18.05
N ARG A 44 -3.09 14.70 19.02
CA ARG A 44 -2.99 16.18 19.05
C ARG A 44 -1.59 16.68 19.37
N LEU A 45 -0.86 15.97 20.24
CA LEU A 45 0.56 16.25 20.52
C LEU A 45 1.47 15.88 19.34
N ARG A 46 1.09 14.86 18.55
CA ARG A 46 1.81 14.47 17.33
C ARG A 46 1.50 15.41 16.15
N SER A 47 0.29 15.97 16.08
CA SER A 47 -0.09 16.89 15.01
C SER A 47 0.65 18.23 15.06
N SER A 48 0.97 18.75 16.26
CA SER A 48 1.75 20.00 16.40
C SER A 48 3.21 19.82 15.98
N GLN A 49 3.84 18.69 16.28
CA GLN A 49 5.20 18.37 15.83
C GLN A 49 5.29 18.14 14.32
N VAL A 50 4.25 17.54 13.72
CA VAL A 50 4.14 17.38 12.27
C VAL A 50 3.95 18.72 11.56
N GLN A 51 3.27 19.68 12.18
CA GLN A 51 3.04 21.01 11.60
C GLN A 51 4.33 21.83 11.48
N GLU A 52 5.24 21.77 12.47
CA GLU A 52 6.55 22.41 12.39
C GLU A 52 7.46 21.76 11.33
N LEU A 53 7.47 20.43 11.24
CA LEU A 53 8.19 19.69 10.20
C LEU A 53 7.70 20.04 8.78
N VAL A 54 6.38 20.19 8.60
CA VAL A 54 5.76 20.56 7.33
C VAL A 54 6.15 21.98 6.90
N GLN A 55 6.18 22.95 7.82
CA GLN A 55 6.60 24.33 7.50
C GLN A 55 8.08 24.42 7.11
N GLN A 56 8.96 23.66 7.77
CA GLN A 56 10.38 23.67 7.45
C GLN A 56 10.69 23.00 6.10
N GLN A 57 9.89 22.01 5.67
CA GLN A 57 10.08 21.31 4.39
C GLN A 57 9.46 22.00 3.17
N ILE A 58 8.43 22.83 3.32
CA ILE A 58 7.85 23.61 2.19
C ILE A 58 8.92 24.49 1.52
N ALA A 59 9.85 25.05 2.30
CA ALA A 59 10.97 25.84 1.80
C ALA A 59 12.04 25.01 1.04
N SER A 60 12.09 23.69 1.24
CA SER A 60 13.06 22.77 0.61
C SER A 60 12.53 22.09 -0.66
N THR A 61 11.28 22.32 -1.04
CA THR A 61 10.59 21.61 -2.13
C THR A 61 11.28 21.78 -3.49
N ALA A 62 11.80 22.97 -3.80
CA ALA A 62 12.53 23.21 -5.05
C ALA A 62 13.83 22.39 -5.15
N SER A 63 14.60 22.28 -4.05
CA SER A 63 15.80 21.45 -4.00
C SER A 63 15.49 19.94 -4.04
N GLN A 64 14.34 19.52 -3.51
CA GLN A 64 13.92 18.11 -3.57
C GLN A 64 13.58 17.69 -5.00
N VAL A 65 12.94 18.54 -5.80
CA VAL A 65 12.62 18.23 -7.21
C VAL A 65 13.88 18.03 -8.03
N GLU A 66 14.91 18.88 -7.87
CA GLU A 66 16.18 18.71 -8.60
C GLU A 66 16.90 17.43 -8.15
N SER A 67 16.88 17.11 -6.85
CA SER A 67 17.45 15.87 -6.32
C SER A 67 16.73 14.61 -6.81
N LEU A 68 15.41 14.68 -7.02
CA LEU A 68 14.64 13.57 -7.57
C LEU A 68 15.00 13.35 -9.04
N LYS A 69 15.10 14.43 -9.82
CA LYS A 69 15.50 14.37 -11.22
C LYS A 69 16.90 13.77 -11.37
N SER A 70 17.87 14.22 -10.58
CA SER A 70 19.21 13.66 -10.60
C SER A 70 19.22 12.19 -10.18
N THR A 71 18.43 11.83 -9.17
CA THR A 71 18.31 10.43 -8.70
C THR A 71 17.71 9.53 -9.78
N ILE A 72 16.63 9.96 -10.44
CA ILE A 72 16.01 9.19 -11.52
C ILE A 72 17.00 9.02 -12.68
N GLN A 73 17.68 10.10 -13.08
CA GLN A 73 18.68 10.04 -14.13
C GLN A 73 19.80 9.05 -13.78
N ASP A 74 20.31 9.13 -12.56
CA ASP A 74 21.39 8.28 -12.07
C ASP A 74 20.95 6.81 -11.91
N VAL A 75 19.69 6.55 -11.53
CA VAL A 75 19.12 5.20 -11.47
C VAL A 75 18.97 4.58 -12.87
N VAL A 76 18.49 5.37 -13.84
CA VAL A 76 18.23 4.91 -15.22
C VAL A 76 19.51 4.73 -16.02
N GLN A 77 20.53 5.57 -15.79
CA GLN A 77 21.81 5.51 -16.50
C GLN A 77 22.76 4.45 -15.94
N ASP A 78 22.52 3.97 -14.73
CA ASP A 78 23.34 2.94 -14.10
C ASP A 78 23.18 1.59 -14.82
N LYS A 79 24.29 1.12 -15.40
CA LYS A 79 24.42 -0.15 -16.11
C LYS A 79 25.26 -1.17 -15.36
N SER A 80 25.62 -0.90 -14.10
CA SER A 80 26.41 -1.84 -13.31
C SER A 80 25.65 -3.14 -13.07
N ASP A 81 26.40 -4.20 -12.80
CA ASP A 81 25.85 -5.45 -12.32
C ASP A 81 25.04 -5.25 -11.04
N VAL A 82 23.99 -6.05 -10.88
CA VAL A 82 23.11 -6.05 -9.72
C VAL A 82 23.82 -6.77 -8.58
N GLN A 83 24.13 -6.02 -7.53
CA GLN A 83 24.68 -6.56 -6.27
C GLN A 83 23.60 -6.82 -5.23
N THR A 84 22.35 -6.39 -5.50
CA THR A 84 21.24 -6.52 -4.57
C THR A 84 20.90 -7.98 -4.34
N PRO A 85 20.79 -8.44 -3.08
CA PRO A 85 20.43 -9.81 -2.80
C PRO A 85 18.98 -10.11 -3.25
N PRO A 86 18.71 -11.25 -3.90
CA PRO A 86 17.35 -11.65 -4.27
C PRO A 86 16.40 -11.71 -3.07
N SER A 87 16.91 -12.02 -1.88
CA SER A 87 16.20 -12.02 -0.60
C SER A 87 15.70 -10.64 -0.17
N ALA A 88 16.19 -9.54 -0.75
CA ALA A 88 15.60 -8.22 -0.56
C ALA A 88 14.51 -7.93 -1.61
N VAL A 89 14.74 -8.30 -2.88
CA VAL A 89 13.82 -8.00 -3.99
C VAL A 89 12.53 -8.82 -3.90
N LEU A 90 12.67 -10.13 -3.70
CA LEU A 90 11.56 -11.09 -3.65
C LEU A 90 10.48 -10.69 -2.63
N PRO A 91 10.77 -10.55 -1.32
CA PRO A 91 9.74 -10.19 -0.34
C PRO A 91 9.19 -8.77 -0.57
N THR A 92 10.01 -7.86 -1.11
CA THR A 92 9.55 -6.49 -1.43
C THR A 92 8.44 -6.51 -2.46
N PHE A 93 8.64 -7.22 -3.57
CA PHE A 93 7.64 -7.31 -4.64
C PHE A 93 6.48 -8.25 -4.28
N LEU A 94 6.71 -9.28 -3.46
CA LEU A 94 5.64 -10.13 -2.94
C LEU A 94 4.70 -9.35 -2.01
N TRP A 95 5.23 -8.55 -1.09
CA TRP A 95 4.40 -7.65 -0.29
C TRP A 95 3.72 -6.58 -1.13
N THR A 96 4.44 -5.99 -2.08
CA THR A 96 3.85 -5.00 -3.02
C THR A 96 2.67 -5.59 -3.80
N THR A 97 2.70 -6.88 -4.12
CA THR A 97 1.56 -7.61 -4.71
C THR A 97 0.35 -7.60 -3.76
N VAL A 98 0.56 -7.97 -2.50
CA VAL A 98 -0.49 -7.97 -1.46
C VAL A 98 -1.04 -6.56 -1.25
N LEU A 99 -0.18 -5.55 -1.20
CA LEU A 99 -0.58 -4.15 -1.04
C LEU A 99 -1.41 -3.67 -2.23
N THR A 100 -0.99 -3.98 -3.46
CA THR A 100 -1.71 -3.57 -4.68
C THR A 100 -3.05 -4.28 -4.81
N LEU A 101 -3.12 -5.56 -4.41
CA LEU A 101 -4.39 -6.29 -4.31
C LEU A 101 -5.31 -5.65 -3.27
N GLY A 102 -4.80 -5.37 -2.07
CA GLY A 102 -5.54 -4.66 -1.02
C GLY A 102 -6.04 -3.30 -1.49
N ALA A 103 -5.20 -2.52 -2.16
CA ALA A 103 -5.58 -1.24 -2.75
C ALA A 103 -6.70 -1.40 -3.80
N SER A 104 -6.64 -2.43 -4.64
CA SER A 104 -7.67 -2.72 -5.66
C SER A 104 -9.01 -3.12 -5.02
N ILE A 105 -8.98 -3.96 -3.98
CA ILE A 105 -10.17 -4.33 -3.19
C ILE A 105 -10.76 -3.08 -2.53
N GLY A 106 -9.91 -2.29 -1.87
CA GLY A 106 -10.31 -1.03 -1.25
C GLY A 106 -10.97 -0.10 -2.26
N PHE A 107 -10.36 0.09 -3.43
CA PHE A 107 -10.92 0.90 -4.51
C PHE A 107 -12.30 0.42 -4.94
N PHE A 108 -12.47 -0.89 -5.16
CA PHE A 108 -13.77 -1.45 -5.53
C PHE A 108 -14.83 -1.17 -4.46
N VAL A 109 -14.51 -1.38 -3.18
CA VAL A 109 -15.40 -1.09 -2.04
C VAL A 109 -15.72 0.40 -1.97
N GLY A 110 -14.72 1.25 -2.14
CA GLY A 110 -14.85 2.70 -2.16
C GLY A 110 -15.81 3.18 -3.24
N ALA A 111 -15.59 2.75 -4.47
CA ALA A 111 -16.37 3.19 -5.63
C ALA A 111 -17.83 2.72 -5.58
N ASN A 112 -18.08 1.49 -5.13
CA ASN A 112 -19.41 0.87 -5.24
C ASN A 112 -20.25 0.95 -3.96
N ILE A 113 -19.64 0.94 -2.77
CA ILE A 113 -20.36 0.87 -1.49
C ILE A 113 -20.34 2.22 -0.78
N LEU A 114 -19.15 2.82 -0.67
CA LEU A 114 -18.94 3.99 0.18
C LEU A 114 -19.05 5.31 -0.57
N GLY A 115 -18.95 5.33 -1.90
CA GLY A 115 -18.96 6.56 -2.70
C GLY A 115 -20.17 7.46 -2.42
N GLY A 116 -21.38 6.88 -2.38
CA GLY A 116 -22.60 7.63 -2.06
C GLY A 116 -22.62 8.19 -0.64
N LEU A 117 -22.04 7.48 0.34
CA LEU A 117 -21.99 7.92 1.73
C LEU A 117 -20.92 8.98 1.97
N VAL A 118 -19.75 8.83 1.38
CA VAL A 118 -18.64 9.78 1.60
C VAL A 118 -18.91 11.11 0.87
N HIS A 119 -19.57 11.07 -0.30
CA HIS A 119 -20.00 12.29 -1.02
C HIS A 119 -21.00 13.16 -0.25
N LEU A 120 -21.72 12.62 0.74
CA LEU A 120 -22.63 13.40 1.59
C LEU A 120 -21.88 14.37 2.52
N PHE A 121 -20.63 14.05 2.87
CA PHE A 121 -19.83 14.83 3.85
C PHE A 121 -18.68 15.59 3.18
N PHE A 122 -18.11 15.05 2.10
CA PHE A 122 -16.96 15.62 1.40
C PHE A 122 -17.11 15.45 -0.10
N GLY A 123 -16.74 16.46 -0.89
CA GLY A 123 -16.71 16.33 -2.36
C GLY A 123 -15.64 15.33 -2.82
N GLY A 124 -15.91 14.58 -3.89
CA GLY A 124 -15.00 13.59 -4.49
C GLY A 124 -13.57 14.10 -4.72
N PHE A 125 -13.45 15.35 -5.15
CA PHE A 125 -12.16 16.02 -5.33
C PHE A 125 -11.31 16.05 -4.04
N PHE A 126 -11.88 16.44 -2.90
CA PHE A 126 -11.15 16.55 -1.64
C PHE A 126 -10.74 15.19 -1.08
N ILE A 127 -11.58 14.18 -1.29
CA ILE A 127 -11.30 12.79 -0.89
C ILE A 127 -10.13 12.25 -1.72
N SER A 128 -10.16 12.45 -3.05
CA SER A 128 -9.07 12.06 -3.94
C SER A 128 -7.77 12.80 -3.62
N LEU A 129 -7.83 14.10 -3.29
CA LEU A 129 -6.66 14.87 -2.87
C LEU A 129 -6.06 14.34 -1.56
N ALA A 130 -6.90 13.99 -0.59
CA ALA A 130 -6.45 13.37 0.65
C ALA A 130 -5.77 12.02 0.40
N ALA A 131 -6.34 11.19 -0.47
CA ALA A 131 -5.78 9.89 -0.85
C ALA A 131 -4.45 9.99 -1.62
N LEU A 132 -4.29 11.01 -2.48
CA LEU A 132 -3.11 11.15 -3.36
C LEU A 132 -1.98 11.99 -2.76
N VAL A 133 -2.26 12.83 -1.76
CA VAL A 133 -1.26 13.75 -1.18
C VAL A 133 -1.12 13.55 0.32
N ALA A 134 -2.20 13.72 1.09
CA ALA A 134 -2.11 13.71 2.55
C ALA A 134 -1.70 12.32 3.10
N LEU A 135 -2.33 11.25 2.62
CA LEU A 135 -2.04 9.89 3.08
C LEU A 135 -0.63 9.40 2.69
N PRO A 136 -0.13 9.60 1.46
CA PRO A 136 1.25 9.24 1.11
C PRO A 136 2.29 9.95 1.98
N LEU A 137 2.09 11.25 2.25
CA LEU A 137 2.98 12.01 3.14
C LEU A 137 2.93 11.47 4.57
N TYR A 138 1.74 11.24 5.10
CA TYR A 138 1.56 10.65 6.43
C TYR A 138 2.24 9.28 6.53
N ALA A 139 2.07 8.42 5.52
CA ALA A 139 2.69 7.10 5.47
C ALA A 139 4.22 7.20 5.42
N TYR A 140 4.76 8.10 4.59
CA TYR A 140 6.20 8.33 4.48
C TYR A 140 6.83 8.70 5.82
N TYR A 141 6.28 9.70 6.52
CA TYR A 141 6.81 10.13 7.81
C TYR A 141 6.64 9.06 8.88
N THR A 142 5.53 8.32 8.87
CA THR A 142 5.29 7.23 9.82
C THR A 142 6.29 6.10 9.65
N ILE A 143 6.59 5.70 8.40
CA ILE A 143 7.58 4.66 8.11
C ILE A 143 8.96 5.12 8.56
N LYS A 144 9.38 6.34 8.22
CA LYS A 144 10.67 6.88 8.66
C LYS A 144 10.79 6.94 10.18
N ALA A 145 9.76 7.42 10.87
CA ALA A 145 9.75 7.48 12.33
C ALA A 145 9.87 6.09 12.95
N LYS A 146 9.16 5.09 12.43
CA LYS A 146 9.22 3.70 12.90
C LYS A 146 10.56 3.03 12.59
N GLN A 147 11.15 3.28 11.42
CA GLN A 147 12.47 2.78 11.07
C GLN A 147 13.56 3.36 11.98
N ALA A 148 13.45 4.64 12.38
CA ALA A 148 14.41 5.29 13.27
C ALA A 148 14.47 4.67 14.68
N VAL A 149 13.37 4.06 15.15
CA VAL A 149 13.29 3.40 16.46
C VAL A 149 13.35 1.86 16.36
N ALA A 150 13.82 1.32 15.24
CA ALA A 150 13.86 -0.12 14.96
C ALA A 150 12.49 -0.82 15.16
N GLY A 151 11.42 -0.19 14.67
CA GLY A 151 10.07 -0.74 14.69
C GLY A 151 9.98 -2.10 13.98
N SER A 152 9.01 -2.91 14.41
CA SER A 152 8.81 -4.27 13.88
C SER A 152 8.49 -4.26 12.39
N ASP A 153 9.18 -5.10 11.61
CA ASP A 153 8.94 -5.29 10.18
C ASP A 153 7.50 -5.75 9.89
N ALA A 154 6.94 -6.63 10.73
CA ALA A 154 5.54 -7.05 10.63
C ALA A 154 4.57 -5.89 10.85
N GLU A 155 4.86 -5.01 11.81
CA GLU A 155 4.04 -3.83 12.08
C GLU A 155 4.04 -2.86 10.89
N LEU A 156 5.21 -2.61 10.29
CA LEU A 156 5.33 -1.77 9.10
C LEU A 156 4.58 -2.33 7.89
N ARG A 157 4.63 -3.66 7.67
CA ARG A 157 3.87 -4.32 6.58
C ARG A 157 2.37 -4.23 6.79
N MET A 158 1.89 -4.45 8.01
CA MET A 158 0.46 -4.30 8.33
C MET A 158 0.00 -2.85 8.25
N PHE A 159 0.83 -1.89 8.66
CA PHE A 159 0.58 -0.47 8.46
C PHE A 159 0.46 -0.12 6.97
N LEU A 160 1.39 -0.60 6.13
CA LEU A 160 1.32 -0.40 4.68
C LEU A 160 0.08 -1.03 4.07
N LEU A 161 -0.34 -2.21 4.54
CA LEU A 161 -1.56 -2.86 4.07
C LEU A 161 -2.81 -2.06 4.43
N ALA A 162 -2.89 -1.56 5.67
CA ALA A 162 -3.97 -0.68 6.10
C ALA A 162 -4.00 0.63 5.29
N TYR A 163 -2.82 1.21 5.05
CA TYR A 163 -2.67 2.38 4.17
C TYR A 163 -3.16 2.09 2.74
N ALA A 164 -2.76 0.97 2.15
CA ALA A 164 -3.13 0.60 0.78
C ALA A 164 -4.64 0.36 0.67
N LEU A 165 -5.24 -0.40 1.59
CA LEU A 165 -6.69 -0.62 1.66
C LEU A 165 -7.44 0.71 1.85
N GLY A 166 -7.07 1.51 2.85
CA GLY A 166 -7.75 2.76 3.17
C GLY A 166 -7.64 3.80 2.06
N SER A 167 -6.45 3.96 1.48
CA SER A 167 -6.24 4.86 0.33
C SER A 167 -7.01 4.39 -0.90
N GLY A 168 -7.09 3.07 -1.12
CA GLY A 168 -7.95 2.47 -2.13
C GLY A 168 -9.41 2.87 -1.92
N VAL A 169 -9.95 2.66 -0.72
CA VAL A 169 -11.33 3.04 -0.37
C VAL A 169 -11.61 4.51 -0.64
N LEU A 170 -10.72 5.41 -0.19
CA LEU A 170 -10.91 6.84 -0.41
C LEU A 170 -10.85 7.20 -1.89
N LEU A 171 -9.85 6.70 -2.61
CA LEU A 171 -9.70 7.00 -4.03
C LEU A 171 -10.88 6.45 -4.84
N GLY A 172 -11.34 5.24 -4.53
CA GLY A 172 -12.54 4.66 -5.14
C GLY A 172 -13.78 5.49 -4.87
N ALA A 173 -13.99 5.92 -3.62
CA ALA A 173 -15.11 6.79 -3.27
C ALA A 173 -15.07 8.12 -4.04
N GLY A 174 -13.88 8.70 -4.24
CA GLY A 174 -13.71 9.93 -5.02
C GLY A 174 -13.96 9.79 -6.52
N PHE A 175 -13.95 8.56 -7.06
CA PHE A 175 -14.23 8.24 -8.46
C PHE A 175 -15.52 7.42 -8.65
N ASN A 176 -16.43 7.42 -7.67
CA ASN A 176 -17.66 6.61 -7.71
C ASN A 176 -18.60 6.92 -8.89
N SER A 177 -18.49 8.10 -9.50
CA SER A 177 -19.27 8.53 -10.65
C SER A 177 -18.54 8.35 -11.98
N THR A 178 -17.34 7.77 -11.96
CA THR A 178 -16.49 7.61 -13.15
C THR A 178 -16.39 6.12 -13.51
N TYR A 179 -16.85 5.78 -14.71
CA TYR A 179 -16.77 4.45 -15.29
C TYR A 179 -15.47 4.28 -16.08
N PHE A 180 -14.85 3.11 -15.93
CA PHE A 180 -13.65 2.73 -16.65
C PHE A 180 -13.84 1.35 -17.30
N TYR A 181 -13.62 1.26 -18.62
CA TYR A 181 -14.03 0.11 -19.42
C TYR A 181 -13.28 -1.18 -19.08
N SER A 182 -11.95 -1.12 -18.96
CA SER A 182 -11.11 -2.31 -18.80
C SER A 182 -9.80 -1.96 -18.13
N GLU A 183 -9.52 -2.57 -16.99
CA GLU A 183 -8.28 -2.40 -16.24
C GLU A 183 -7.45 -3.69 -16.23
N PRO A 184 -6.13 -3.63 -16.46
CA PRO A 184 -5.24 -4.74 -16.17
C PRO A 184 -5.19 -5.00 -14.65
N LEU A 185 -5.04 -6.27 -14.28
CA LEU A 185 -4.89 -6.67 -12.88
C LEU A 185 -3.54 -6.15 -12.34
N ALA A 186 -3.58 -4.99 -11.67
CA ALA A 186 -2.37 -4.25 -11.27
C ALA A 186 -1.43 -5.05 -10.37
N PHE A 187 -1.95 -5.98 -9.57
CA PHE A 187 -1.13 -6.82 -8.70
C PHE A 187 -0.31 -7.88 -9.48
N LEU A 188 -0.63 -8.17 -10.75
CA LEU A 188 0.14 -9.14 -11.54
C LEU A 188 1.55 -8.65 -11.82
N THR A 189 1.75 -7.35 -12.04
CA THR A 189 3.08 -6.81 -12.33
C THR A 189 4.08 -7.09 -11.20
N PRO A 190 3.83 -6.68 -9.93
CA PRO A 190 4.75 -6.98 -8.85
C PRO A 190 4.83 -8.48 -8.55
N LEU A 191 3.76 -9.25 -8.81
CA LEU A 191 3.79 -10.71 -8.64
C LEU A 191 4.79 -11.35 -9.61
N VAL A 192 4.74 -11.01 -10.90
CA VAL A 192 5.66 -11.57 -11.89
C VAL A 192 7.11 -11.18 -11.59
N VAL A 193 7.35 -9.93 -11.17
CA VAL A 193 8.69 -9.51 -10.72
C VAL A 193 9.16 -10.41 -9.58
N SER A 194 8.32 -10.66 -8.58
CA SER A 194 8.66 -11.54 -7.45
C SER A 194 8.97 -12.98 -7.91
N LEU A 195 8.18 -13.53 -8.84
CA LEU A 195 8.38 -14.89 -9.36
C LEU A 195 9.67 -15.02 -10.17
N VAL A 196 10.02 -14.01 -10.95
CA VAL A 196 11.31 -13.98 -11.66
C VAL A 196 12.47 -13.98 -10.67
N PHE A 197 12.36 -13.27 -9.54
CA PHE A 197 13.40 -13.31 -8.52
C PHE A 197 13.45 -14.62 -7.72
N ALA A 198 12.31 -15.28 -7.54
CA ALA A 198 12.24 -16.59 -6.88
C ALA A 198 12.84 -17.71 -7.75
N TYR A 199 12.57 -17.71 -9.06
CA TYR A 199 12.84 -18.85 -9.93
C TYR A 199 13.77 -18.55 -11.11
N GLY A 200 13.79 -17.32 -11.61
CA GLY A 200 14.56 -16.92 -12.80
C GLY A 200 15.92 -16.32 -12.49
N ALA A 201 16.06 -15.56 -11.40
CA ALA A 201 17.30 -14.84 -11.06
C ALA A 201 18.54 -15.76 -10.97
N PRO A 202 18.48 -16.98 -10.39
CA PRO A 202 19.63 -17.89 -10.38
C PRO A 202 20.17 -18.24 -11.78
N ALA A 203 19.30 -18.29 -12.80
CA ALA A 203 19.66 -18.60 -14.18
C ALA A 203 20.08 -17.37 -14.99
N LEU A 204 19.57 -16.18 -14.63
CA LEU A 204 19.82 -14.92 -15.35
C LEU A 204 21.13 -14.23 -14.94
N GLY A 205 21.72 -14.61 -13.80
CA GLY A 205 22.93 -14.01 -13.26
C GLY A 205 22.72 -12.60 -12.70
N SER A 206 23.79 -11.79 -12.66
CA SER A 206 23.79 -10.42 -12.10
C SER A 206 23.56 -9.33 -13.14
N ALA A 207 23.43 -9.68 -14.42
CA ALA A 207 23.29 -8.71 -15.50
C ALA A 207 21.97 -7.94 -15.36
N ARG A 208 22.06 -6.63 -15.07
CA ARG A 208 20.91 -5.74 -14.87
C ARG A 208 19.89 -5.80 -16.02
N PRO A 209 20.27 -5.73 -17.31
CA PRO A 209 19.30 -5.78 -18.40
C PRO A 209 18.53 -7.11 -18.47
N SER A 210 19.18 -8.23 -18.16
CA SER A 210 18.55 -9.56 -18.15
C SER A 210 17.50 -9.66 -17.05
N LEU A 211 17.84 -9.21 -15.83
CA LEU A 211 16.92 -9.20 -14.70
C LEU A 211 15.73 -8.25 -14.93
N LEU A 212 15.99 -7.01 -15.39
CA LEU A 212 14.93 -6.06 -15.71
C LEU A 212 14.03 -6.56 -16.85
N GLY A 213 14.63 -7.05 -17.93
CA GLY A 213 13.91 -7.55 -19.10
C GLY A 213 13.03 -8.74 -18.76
N ALA A 214 13.54 -9.72 -18.01
CA ALA A 214 12.76 -10.87 -17.58
C ALA A 214 11.63 -10.47 -16.62
N SER A 215 11.91 -9.63 -15.62
CA SER A 215 10.91 -9.20 -14.63
C SER A 215 9.84 -8.29 -15.23
N VAL A 216 10.23 -7.14 -15.78
CA VAL A 216 9.29 -6.11 -16.26
C VAL A 216 8.70 -6.51 -17.62
N GLY A 217 9.52 -7.03 -18.53
CA GLY A 217 9.06 -7.51 -19.83
C GLY A 217 8.17 -8.74 -19.70
N GLY A 218 8.51 -9.67 -18.81
CA GLY A 218 7.64 -10.81 -18.48
C GLY A 218 6.31 -10.38 -17.88
N ALA A 219 6.32 -9.40 -16.96
CA ALA A 219 5.10 -8.85 -16.37
C ALA A 219 4.18 -8.19 -17.40
N LEU A 220 4.76 -7.35 -18.27
CA LEU A 220 4.02 -6.70 -19.36
C LEU A 220 3.46 -7.75 -20.34
N GLY A 221 4.30 -8.71 -20.76
CA GLY A 221 3.90 -9.78 -21.67
C GLY A 221 2.74 -10.61 -21.11
N LEU A 222 2.82 -11.03 -19.85
CA LEU A 222 1.74 -11.79 -19.20
C LEU A 222 0.44 -10.98 -19.12
N THR A 223 0.54 -9.69 -18.79
CA THR A 223 -0.62 -8.80 -18.69
C THR A 223 -1.29 -8.62 -20.06
N LEU A 224 -0.51 -8.42 -21.13
CA LEU A 224 -1.04 -8.30 -22.49
C LEU A 224 -1.68 -9.61 -22.98
N VAL A 225 -1.07 -10.76 -22.69
CA VAL A 225 -1.66 -12.08 -23.00
C VAL A 225 -2.97 -12.27 -22.24
N ALA A 226 -3.04 -11.91 -20.96
CA ALA A 226 -4.27 -11.97 -20.19
C ALA A 226 -5.36 -11.06 -20.78
N GLY A 227 -5.00 -9.83 -21.20
CA GLY A 227 -5.89 -8.91 -21.88
C GLY A 227 -6.42 -9.46 -23.22
N LEU A 228 -5.55 -10.13 -23.99
CA LEU A 228 -5.93 -10.78 -25.25
C LEU A 228 -6.92 -11.94 -25.01
N LEU A 229 -6.63 -12.81 -24.04
CA LEU A 229 -7.45 -13.98 -23.73
C LEU A 229 -8.82 -13.62 -23.17
N THR A 230 -8.92 -12.50 -22.45
CA THR A 230 -10.17 -12.01 -21.86
C THR A 230 -10.96 -11.07 -22.79
N GLY A 231 -10.41 -10.72 -23.97
CA GLY A 231 -11.01 -9.72 -24.86
C GLY A 231 -10.98 -8.29 -24.30
N ALA A 232 -10.20 -8.05 -23.25
CA ALA A 232 -10.11 -6.79 -22.51
C ALA A 232 -9.13 -5.78 -23.14
N LEU A 233 -8.45 -6.17 -24.23
CA LEU A 233 -7.37 -5.42 -24.85
C LEU A 233 -7.90 -4.15 -25.53
N SER A 234 -7.77 -3.03 -24.83
CA SER A 234 -8.10 -1.68 -25.32
C SER A 234 -6.86 -0.78 -25.26
N VAL A 235 -6.93 0.41 -25.88
CA VAL A 235 -5.85 1.41 -25.77
C VAL A 235 -5.58 1.75 -24.31
N SER A 236 -6.64 1.97 -23.51
CA SER A 236 -6.53 2.25 -22.07
C SER A 236 -5.88 1.10 -21.31
N TYR A 237 -6.20 -0.15 -21.65
CA TYR A 237 -5.57 -1.34 -21.05
C TYR A 237 -4.07 -1.39 -21.33
N VAL A 238 -3.66 -1.14 -22.57
CA VAL A 238 -2.25 -1.15 -22.97
C VAL A 238 -1.48 -0.03 -22.27
N ILE A 239 -2.03 1.19 -22.25
CA ILE A 239 -1.42 2.33 -21.56
C ILE A 239 -1.26 2.04 -20.06
N LEU A 240 -2.31 1.55 -19.39
CA LEU A 240 -2.23 1.19 -17.97
C LEU A 240 -1.20 0.08 -17.72
N SER A 241 -1.15 -0.94 -18.58
CA SER A 241 -0.17 -2.02 -18.47
C SER A 241 1.26 -1.49 -18.58
N LEU A 242 1.51 -0.56 -19.51
CA LEU A 242 2.80 0.10 -19.68
C LEU A 242 3.15 0.97 -18.46
N LEU A 243 2.19 1.72 -17.91
CA LEU A 243 2.42 2.56 -16.74
C LEU A 243 2.72 1.72 -15.48
N TYR A 244 1.99 0.63 -15.24
CA TYR A 244 2.28 -0.28 -14.13
C TYR A 244 3.63 -0.98 -14.29
N ALA A 245 3.97 -1.41 -15.51
CA ALA A 245 5.30 -1.95 -15.82
C ALA A 245 6.40 -0.90 -15.60
N GLY A 246 6.16 0.36 -15.98
CA GLY A 246 7.06 1.49 -15.74
C GLY A 246 7.29 1.75 -14.25
N ALA A 247 6.24 1.74 -13.44
CA ALA A 247 6.34 1.87 -11.99
C ALA A 247 7.16 0.72 -11.36
N ALA A 248 6.94 -0.52 -11.83
CA ALA A 248 7.73 -1.68 -11.40
C ALA A 248 9.19 -1.55 -11.80
N CYS A 249 9.45 -1.11 -13.03
CA CYS A 249 10.79 -0.89 -13.55
C CYS A 249 11.56 0.13 -12.71
N LEU A 250 10.97 1.31 -12.48
CA LEU A 250 11.60 2.36 -11.66
C LEU A 250 11.84 1.89 -10.22
N THR A 251 10.88 1.20 -9.62
CA THR A 251 11.03 0.64 -8.27
C THR A 251 12.17 -0.37 -8.22
N LEU A 252 12.23 -1.29 -9.18
CA LEU A 252 13.26 -2.32 -9.25
C LEU A 252 14.65 -1.73 -9.52
N MET A 253 14.76 -0.77 -10.44
CA MET A 253 16.02 -0.05 -10.70
C MET A 253 16.49 0.72 -9.45
N THR A 254 15.57 1.33 -8.71
CA THR A 254 15.88 2.04 -7.47
C THR A 254 16.39 1.07 -6.39
N ILE A 255 15.74 -0.09 -6.24
CA ILE A 255 16.20 -1.17 -5.35
C ILE A 255 17.59 -1.66 -5.75
N PHE A 256 17.85 -1.91 -7.05
CA PHE A 256 19.18 -2.33 -7.51
C PHE A 256 20.28 -1.34 -7.16
N LYS A 257 19.96 -0.06 -7.21
CA LYS A 257 20.91 1.00 -6.93
C LYS A 257 21.20 1.13 -5.45
N PHE A 258 20.16 1.18 -4.62
CA PHE A 258 20.28 1.61 -3.23
C PHE A 258 20.20 0.49 -2.20
N VAL A 259 19.76 -0.71 -2.58
CA VAL A 259 19.69 -1.86 -1.68
C VAL A 259 20.89 -2.78 -1.91
N LYS A 260 21.81 -2.83 -0.95
CA LYS A 260 23.07 -3.60 -1.02
C LYS A 260 23.17 -4.72 0.00
N SER A 261 22.30 -4.76 1.00
CA SER A 261 22.27 -5.84 1.99
C SER A 261 20.84 -6.23 2.38
N ASP A 262 20.69 -7.42 2.96
CA ASP A 262 19.40 -7.91 3.48
C ASP A 262 18.91 -7.15 4.72
N SER A 263 19.78 -6.37 5.36
CA SER A 263 19.44 -5.56 6.54
C SER A 263 18.78 -4.23 6.18
N GLU A 264 18.82 -3.81 4.93
CA GLU A 264 18.26 -2.53 4.49
C GLU A 264 16.74 -2.64 4.34
N SER A 265 16.04 -1.68 4.95
CA SER A 265 14.59 -1.68 4.98
C SER A 265 13.99 -1.29 3.63
N THR A 266 13.11 -2.12 3.08
CA THR A 266 12.53 -1.89 1.74
C THR A 266 11.11 -1.31 1.74
N HIS A 267 10.55 -1.02 2.92
CA HIS A 267 9.19 -0.51 3.09
C HIS A 267 8.90 0.79 2.33
N LEU A 268 9.89 1.67 2.16
CA LEU A 268 9.74 2.91 1.39
C LEU A 268 9.62 2.63 -0.12
N TYR A 269 10.23 1.57 -0.65
CA TYR A 269 10.04 1.15 -2.04
C TYR A 269 8.64 0.56 -2.24
N MET A 270 8.16 -0.23 -1.28
CA MET A 270 6.77 -0.73 -1.28
C MET A 270 5.77 0.43 -1.29
N LEU A 271 5.97 1.43 -0.41
CA LEU A 271 5.14 2.64 -0.39
C LEU A 271 5.21 3.39 -1.73
N GLY A 272 6.42 3.63 -2.24
CA GLY A 272 6.63 4.33 -3.50
C GLY A 272 5.91 3.67 -4.67
N TYR A 273 5.94 2.34 -4.76
CA TYR A 273 5.19 1.59 -5.77
C TYR A 273 3.67 1.78 -5.63
N VAL A 274 3.13 1.60 -4.42
CA VAL A 274 1.69 1.74 -4.16
C VAL A 274 1.20 3.17 -4.43
N VAL A 275 2.01 4.17 -4.10
CA VAL A 275 1.74 5.57 -4.43
C VAL A 275 1.71 5.75 -5.94
N ALA A 276 2.72 5.26 -6.67
CA ALA A 276 2.74 5.32 -8.13
C ALA A 276 1.51 4.64 -8.75
N TYR A 277 1.10 3.48 -8.23
CA TYR A 277 -0.14 2.81 -8.61
C TYR A 277 -1.37 3.72 -8.47
N PHE A 278 -1.54 4.39 -7.33
CA PHE A 278 -2.66 5.31 -7.12
C PHE A 278 -2.61 6.52 -8.07
N TYR A 279 -1.44 7.10 -8.31
CA TYR A 279 -1.29 8.19 -9.27
C TYR A 279 -1.62 7.75 -10.70
N ILE A 280 -1.13 6.60 -11.13
CA ILE A 280 -1.43 6.02 -12.45
C ILE A 280 -2.94 5.78 -12.58
N LYS A 281 -3.55 5.20 -11.56
CA LYS A 281 -4.99 4.91 -11.55
C LYS A 281 -5.82 6.19 -11.57
N ALA A 282 -5.49 7.17 -10.73
CA ALA A 282 -6.17 8.47 -10.71
C ALA A 282 -6.04 9.20 -12.05
N LEU A 283 -4.84 9.21 -12.65
CA LEU A 283 -4.61 9.79 -13.97
C LEU A 283 -5.43 9.08 -15.05
N ALA A 284 -5.49 7.75 -15.01
CA ALA A 284 -6.29 6.98 -15.96
C ALA A 284 -7.77 7.31 -15.85
N PHE A 285 -8.34 7.32 -14.64
CA PHE A 285 -9.74 7.70 -14.42
C PHE A 285 -10.03 9.14 -14.83
N PHE A 286 -9.08 10.06 -14.59
CA PHE A 286 -9.24 11.46 -14.97
C PHE A 286 -9.19 11.68 -16.49
N VAL A 287 -8.28 11.01 -17.20
CA VAL A 287 -8.05 11.23 -18.64
C VAL A 287 -8.95 10.36 -19.52
N MET A 288 -9.24 9.13 -19.09
CA MET A 288 -9.90 8.10 -19.91
C MET A 288 -11.21 7.58 -19.28
N GLY A 289 -11.61 8.08 -18.12
CA GLY A 289 -12.88 7.74 -17.49
C GLY A 289 -14.07 8.45 -18.15
N SER A 290 -15.24 7.84 -18.05
CA SER A 290 -16.51 8.40 -18.55
C SER A 290 -17.51 8.57 -17.39
N TYR A 291 -18.35 9.61 -17.44
CA TYR A 291 -19.49 9.76 -16.54
C TYR A 291 -20.73 8.99 -17.02
N GLU A 292 -20.71 8.54 -18.27
CA GLU A 292 -21.75 7.69 -18.84
C GLU A 292 -21.33 6.21 -18.75
N PRO A 293 -22.23 5.31 -18.32
CA PRO A 293 -21.94 3.89 -18.31
C PRO A 293 -21.76 3.36 -19.74
N TYR A 294 -20.72 2.55 -19.95
CA TYR A 294 -20.43 1.92 -21.25
C TYR A 294 -21.59 1.00 -21.66
N GLY A 295 -22.15 1.20 -22.86
CA GLY A 295 -23.25 0.39 -23.42
C GLY A 295 -24.62 1.09 -23.51
N ALA A 296 -24.69 2.41 -23.32
CA ALA A 296 -25.91 3.20 -23.50
C ALA A 296 -26.18 3.66 -24.96
N GLU A 297 -25.62 2.97 -25.97
CA GLU A 297 -25.97 3.21 -27.37
C GLU A 297 -27.29 2.50 -27.73
N GLU A 298 -28.32 3.34 -27.92
CA GLU A 298 -29.61 3.17 -28.61
C GLU A 298 -30.12 1.72 -28.79
N GLN A 299 -31.04 1.30 -27.93
CA GLN A 299 -32.09 0.38 -28.38
C GLN A 299 -32.83 1.07 -29.53
N PRO A 300 -32.89 0.49 -30.74
CA PRO A 300 -33.69 1.04 -31.83
C PRO A 300 -35.12 1.20 -31.32
N ALA A 301 -35.69 2.39 -31.44
CA ALA A 301 -37.06 2.65 -31.06
C ALA A 301 -37.97 1.58 -31.69
N GLU A 302 -38.54 0.73 -30.84
CA GLU A 302 -39.44 -0.33 -31.26
C GLU A 302 -40.61 0.34 -32.00
N PRO A 303 -40.89 -0.01 -33.28
CA PRO A 303 -41.98 0.61 -33.99
C PRO A 303 -43.28 0.26 -33.27
N ARG A 304 -43.95 1.29 -32.70
CA ARG A 304 -45.28 1.15 -32.12
C ARG A 304 -46.20 0.57 -33.18
N LYS A 305 -46.70 -0.64 -32.94
CA LYS A 305 -47.79 -1.26 -33.69
C LYS A 305 -49.13 -0.68 -33.25
#